data_AF-A0A381Y0E2-F1
#
_entry.id   AF-A0A381Y0E2-F1
#
_cell.length_a   1.000
_cell.length_b   1.000
_cell.length_c   1.000
_cell.angle_alpha   90.00
_cell.angle_beta   90.00
_cell.angle_gamma   90.00
#
_symmetry.space_group_name_H-M   'P 1'
#
loop_
_entity.id
_entity.type
_entity.pdbx_description
1 polymer ?
#
loop_
_entity_poly.entity_id
_entity_poly.type
_entity_poly.pdbx_seq_one_letter_code
_entity_poly.pdbx_strand_id
1 'polypeptide(L)'
;MKRVPKLVAIGLVMQGCGGSQPRVGWSTPHTESAEKIYGLLIAWHDDWRGVRYQWDWLSKRGIDCSGFVHLAFREIFGIKVPRTTKLMAKSYV
;
A
#
# COMPACT_ATOMS: atom_id res chain seq x y z
N MET A 1 -56.78 -27.04 23.76
CA MET A 1 -55.96 -27.82 22.81
C MET A 1 -56.04 -27.14 21.44
N LYS A 2 -54.94 -27.09 20.69
CA LYS A 2 -54.67 -26.29 19.47
C LYS A 2 -53.96 -24.97 19.74
N ARG A 3 -52.74 -24.86 19.19
CA ARG A 3 -52.28 -23.75 18.35
C ARG A 3 -50.85 -24.06 17.89
N VAL A 4 -50.70 -24.42 16.61
CA VAL A 4 -49.42 -24.33 15.91
C VAL A 4 -49.24 -22.85 15.55
N PRO A 5 -48.14 -22.19 15.92
CA PRO A 5 -48.01 -20.76 15.66
C PRO A 5 -47.68 -20.54 14.18
N LYS A 6 -48.49 -19.71 13.53
CA LYS A 6 -48.18 -19.12 12.23
C LYS A 6 -47.04 -18.11 12.43
N LEU A 7 -45.79 -18.56 12.31
CA LEU A 7 -44.65 -17.66 12.10
C LEU A 7 -44.53 -17.40 10.60
N VAL A 8 -45.42 -16.55 10.08
CA VAL A 8 -45.17 -15.87 8.80
C VAL A 8 -44.19 -14.75 9.13
N ALA A 9 -42.92 -14.99 8.82
CA ALA A 9 -41.82 -14.07 9.06
C ALA A 9 -42.10 -12.72 8.37
N ILE A 10 -42.33 -11.70 9.19
CA ILE A 10 -42.14 -10.30 8.81
C ILE A 10 -40.64 -10.10 8.65
N GLY A 11 -40.20 -9.80 7.42
CA GLY A 11 -38.79 -9.54 7.16
C GLY A 11 -38.45 -9.51 5.67
N LEU A 12 -39.16 -8.70 4.87
CA LEU A 12 -38.84 -8.50 3.46
C LEU A 12 -38.49 -7.03 3.17
N VAL A 13 -37.50 -6.45 3.85
CA VAL A 13 -36.78 -5.28 3.32
C VAL A 13 -35.33 -5.27 3.83
N MET A 14 -34.45 -6.00 3.15
CA MET A 14 -33.01 -5.69 3.03
C MET A 14 -32.50 -6.32 1.74
N GLN A 15 -32.94 -5.79 0.59
CA GLN A 15 -32.15 -5.97 -0.63
C GLN A 15 -30.94 -5.06 -0.51
N GLY A 16 -29.85 -5.58 0.07
CA GLY A 16 -28.56 -4.92 -0.03
C GLY A 16 -28.08 -4.97 -1.47
N CYS A 17 -27.92 -3.82 -2.12
CA CYS A 17 -27.11 -3.72 -3.32
C CYS A 17 -25.64 -3.90 -2.94
N GLY A 18 -25.21 -5.15 -2.80
CA GLY A 18 -23.80 -5.50 -2.86
C GLY A 18 -23.38 -5.40 -4.32
N GLY A 19 -22.89 -4.24 -4.74
CA GLY A 19 -22.24 -4.10 -6.03
C GLY A 19 -21.04 -5.04 -6.05
N SER A 20 -21.12 -6.12 -6.82
CA SER A 20 -19.93 -6.87 -7.18
C SER A 20 -19.02 -5.88 -7.88
N GLN A 21 -17.91 -5.51 -7.24
CA GLN A 21 -16.84 -4.87 -7.98
C GLN A 21 -16.54 -5.79 -9.16
N PRO A 22 -16.40 -5.25 -10.38
CA PRO A 22 -15.77 -6.01 -11.44
C PRO A 22 -14.48 -6.54 -10.81
N ARG A 23 -14.32 -7.87 -10.76
CA ARG A 23 -12.97 -8.40 -10.62
C ARG A 23 -12.27 -7.86 -11.84
N VAL A 24 -11.56 -6.74 -11.67
CA VAL A 24 -10.57 -6.29 -12.63
C VAL A 24 -9.70 -7.51 -12.77
N GLY A 25 -9.87 -8.22 -13.87
CA GLY A 25 -8.96 -9.24 -14.30
C GLY A 25 -7.68 -8.49 -14.60
N TRP A 26 -6.91 -8.21 -13.56
CA TRP A 26 -5.51 -7.88 -13.71
C TRP A 26 -4.88 -9.15 -14.27
N SER A 27 -4.99 -9.35 -15.59
CA SER A 27 -3.87 -9.88 -16.34
C SER A 27 -2.78 -8.85 -16.11
N THR A 28 -2.05 -8.96 -15.00
CA THR A 28 -0.78 -8.27 -14.83
C THR A 28 -0.01 -8.63 -16.07
N PRO A 29 0.34 -7.66 -16.94
CA PRO A 29 1.36 -7.95 -17.92
C PRO A 29 2.53 -8.49 -17.09
N HIS A 30 3.03 -9.68 -17.42
CA HIS A 30 4.30 -10.16 -16.88
C HIS A 30 5.38 -9.24 -17.46
N THR A 31 5.43 -8.01 -16.97
CA THR A 31 6.46 -7.06 -17.31
C THR A 31 7.59 -7.41 -16.38
N GLU A 32 8.58 -8.13 -16.90
CA GLU A 32 9.86 -8.45 -16.27
C GLU A 32 10.46 -7.24 -15.51
N SER A 33 10.19 -6.02 -15.98
CA SER A 33 10.57 -4.78 -15.32
C SER A 33 9.91 -4.54 -13.96
N ALA A 34 8.64 -4.92 -13.77
CA ALA A 34 7.91 -4.72 -12.52
C ALA A 34 8.43 -5.66 -11.42
N GLU A 35 8.68 -6.92 -11.77
CA GLU A 35 9.29 -7.90 -10.86
C GLU A 35 10.72 -7.45 -10.45
N LYS A 36 11.50 -6.94 -11.40
CA LYS A 36 12.83 -6.37 -11.12
C LYS A 36 12.76 -5.18 -10.17
N ILE A 37 11.86 -4.23 -10.43
CA ILE A 37 11.67 -3.06 -9.55
C ILE A 37 11.26 -3.52 -8.14
N TYR A 38 10.32 -4.47 -8.05
CA TYR A 38 9.90 -5.03 -6.78
C TYR A 38 11.08 -5.65 -6.02
N GLY A 39 11.89 -6.48 -6.69
CA GLY A 39 13.08 -7.09 -6.09
C GLY A 39 14.07 -6.06 -5.54
N LEU A 40 14.31 -4.96 -6.27
CA LEU A 40 15.18 -3.87 -5.80
C LEU A 40 14.63 -3.19 -4.55
N LEU A 41 13.32 -2.91 -4.52
CA LEU A 41 12.67 -2.27 -3.37
C LEU A 41 12.65 -3.18 -2.14
N ILE A 42 12.46 -4.48 -2.33
CA ILE A 42 12.52 -5.46 -1.23
C ILE A 42 13.95 -5.59 -0.69
N ALA A 43 14.97 -5.65 -1.56
CA ALA A 43 16.37 -5.66 -1.12
C ALA A 43 16.72 -4.40 -0.32
N TRP A 44 16.26 -3.22 -0.76
CA TRP A 44 16.42 -1.97 -0.02
C TRP A 44 15.73 -2.01 1.34
N HIS A 45 14.49 -2.51 1.40
CA HIS A 45 13.80 -2.70 2.67
C HIS A 45 14.57 -3.63 3.61
N ASP A 46 15.06 -4.76 3.12
CA ASP A 46 15.74 -5.77 3.94
C ASP A 46 17.04 -5.24 4.52
N ASP A 47 17.81 -4.49 3.75
CA ASP A 47 19.04 -3.83 4.20
C ASP A 47 18.76 -2.80 5.31
N TRP A 48 17.62 -2.10 5.28
CA TRP A 48 17.25 -1.06 6.24
C TRP A 48 16.33 -1.53 7.36
N ARG A 49 15.86 -2.78 7.32
CA ARG A 49 14.97 -3.34 8.32
C ARG A 49 15.63 -3.28 9.70
N GLY A 50 14.91 -2.74 10.67
CA GLY A 50 15.39 -2.60 12.06
C GLY A 50 16.21 -1.33 12.33
N VAL A 51 16.53 -0.52 11.32
CA VAL A 51 17.08 0.83 11.56
C VAL A 51 16.05 1.65 12.32
N ARG A 52 16.46 2.25 13.45
CA ARG A 52 15.56 3.02 14.31
C ARG A 52 15.05 4.25 13.57
N TYR A 53 13.80 4.63 13.84
CA TYR A 53 13.31 5.92 13.39
C TYR A 53 14.10 7.05 14.05
N GLN A 54 14.55 8.02 13.26
CA GLN A 54 15.18 9.23 13.78
C GLN A 54 14.87 10.44 12.89
N TRP A 55 14.26 11.46 13.51
CA TRP A 55 13.84 12.66 12.81
C TRP A 55 15.02 13.36 12.12
N ASP A 56 14.82 13.71 10.86
CA ASP A 56 15.76 14.39 9.97
C ASP A 56 17.10 13.68 9.70
N TRP A 57 17.21 12.39 10.03
CA TRP A 57 18.45 11.63 9.84
C TRP A 57 18.45 10.83 8.52
N LEU A 58 19.64 10.58 7.96
CA LEU A 58 19.86 9.93 6.66
C LEU A 58 20.98 8.89 6.70
N SER A 59 20.91 7.90 7.60
CA SER A 59 21.95 6.85 7.70
C SER A 59 21.44 5.60 8.44
N LYS A 60 22.25 4.54 8.49
CA LYS A 60 21.96 3.34 9.29
C LYS A 60 21.89 3.55 10.81
N ARG A 61 22.35 4.70 11.35
CA ARG A 61 22.19 5.05 12.79
C ARG A 61 20.76 5.45 13.17
N GLY A 62 19.97 5.87 12.18
CA GLY A 62 18.56 6.22 12.32
C GLY A 62 18.02 6.88 11.05
N ILE A 63 16.74 6.79 10.75
CA ILE A 63 16.19 7.41 9.54
C ILE A 63 14.72 7.78 9.73
N ASP A 64 14.26 8.88 9.12
CA ASP A 64 12.83 9.19 9.09
C ASP A 64 12.15 8.64 7.82
N CYS A 65 10.82 8.69 7.80
CA CYS A 65 10.02 8.13 6.71
C CYS A 65 10.37 8.73 5.34
N SER A 66 10.53 10.05 5.30
CA SER A 66 10.88 10.77 4.09
C SER A 66 12.34 10.57 3.66
N GLY A 67 13.25 10.45 4.63
CA GLY A 67 14.66 10.16 4.38
C GLY A 67 14.84 8.79 3.77
N PHE A 68 14.09 7.79 4.24
CA PHE A 68 14.12 6.44 3.70
C PHE A 68 13.75 6.40 2.22
N VAL A 69 12.65 7.06 1.84
CA VAL A 69 12.22 7.16 0.42
C VAL A 69 13.21 7.99 -0.40
N HIS A 70 13.68 9.12 0.15
CA HIS A 70 14.64 9.99 -0.51
C HIS A 70 15.93 9.25 -0.88
N LEU A 71 16.47 8.45 0.04
CA LEU A 71 17.64 7.62 -0.22
C LEU A 71 17.32 6.50 -1.22
N ALA A 72 16.22 5.77 -1.05
CA ALA A 72 15.86 4.68 -1.96
C ALA A 72 15.83 5.12 -3.42
N PHE A 73 15.13 6.23 -3.70
CA PHE A 73 15.01 6.74 -5.07
C PHE A 73 16.34 7.21 -5.65
N ARG A 74 17.18 7.83 -4.80
CA ARG A 74 18.49 8.32 -5.22
C ARG A 74 19.47 7.19 -5.49
N GLU A 75 19.56 6.22 -4.59
CA GLU A 75 20.56 5.15 -4.67
C GLU A 75 20.16 4.04 -5.65
N ILE A 76 18.87 3.70 -5.73
CA ILE A 76 18.40 2.61 -6.62
C ILE A 76 18.18 3.11 -8.05
N PHE A 77 17.60 4.30 -8.20
CA PHE A 77 17.14 4.79 -9.51
C PHE A 77 17.87 6.05 -9.99
N GLY A 78 18.74 6.66 -9.18
CA GLY A 78 19.39 7.93 -9.52
C GLY A 78 18.43 9.13 -9.51
N ILE A 79 17.23 8.98 -8.96
CA ILE A 79 16.17 10.00 -8.99
C ILE A 79 16.22 10.83 -7.71
N LYS A 80 16.28 12.16 -7.86
CA LYS A 80 16.23 13.09 -6.73
C LYS A 80 14.78 13.47 -6.42
N VAL A 81 14.24 12.92 -5.36
CA VAL A 81 12.94 13.33 -4.81
C VAL A 81 13.13 14.35 -3.68
N PRO A 82 12.15 15.25 -3.43
CA PRO A 82 12.25 16.21 -2.32
C PRO A 82 12.45 15.53 -0.96
N ARG A 83 13.10 16.22 -0.02
CA ARG A 83 13.43 15.66 1.31
C ARG A 83 12.23 15.53 2.25
N THR A 84 11.15 16.29 2.03
CA THR A 84 9.97 16.32 2.93
C THR A 84 8.76 15.68 2.27
N THR A 85 7.91 15.02 3.07
CA THR A 85 6.68 14.38 2.59
C THR A 85 5.73 15.38 1.92
N LYS A 86 5.63 16.61 2.45
CA LYS A 86 4.80 17.68 1.89
C LYS A 86 5.21 18.05 0.47
N LEU A 87 6.52 18.08 0.19
CA LEU A 87 7.02 18.36 -1.15
C LEU A 87 6.91 17.11 -2.03
N MET A 88 7.20 15.92 -1.50
CA MET A 88 7.06 14.66 -2.24
C MET A 88 5.62 14.41 -2.73
N ALA A 89 4.62 14.72 -1.91
CA ALA A 89 3.21 14.60 -2.29
C ALA A 89 2.79 15.60 -3.37
N LYS A 90 3.58 16.67 -3.58
CA LYS A 90 3.36 17.68 -4.62
C LYS A 90 4.27 17.51 -5.83
N SER A 91 5.35 16.73 -5.71
CA SER A 91 6.24 16.45 -6.83
C SER A 91 5.56 15.45 -7.73
N TYR A 92 5.03 15.95 -8.84
CA TYR A 92 4.55 15.14 -9.95
C TYR A 92 5.78 14.51 -10.63
N VAL A 93 5.99 13.23 -10.37
CA VAL A 93 6.56 12.32 -11.37
C VAL A 93 5.52 12.04 -12.43
#